data_AF-A0A931K8S2-F1
#
_entry.id   AF-A0A931K8S2-F1
#
_cell.length_a   1.000
_cell.length_b   1.000
_cell.length_c   1.000
_cell.angle_alpha   90.00
_cell.angle_beta   90.00
_cell.angle_gamma   90.00
#
_symmetry.space_group_name_H-M   'P 1'
#
loop_
_entity.id
_entity.type
_entity.pdbx_description
1 polymer ?
#
loop_
_entity_poly.entity_id
_entity_poly.type
_entity_poly.pdbx_seq_one_letter_code
_entity_poly.pdbx_strand_id
1 'polypeptide(L)' 'MSAEVKTIHIEPSPESGAVVVYHRDFPEIRVQGCSEIEAVTLLCHQLTRALDSALTDWRRQSLQSALNDTHCHRDSTKPG' A
#
# COMPACT_ATOMS: atom_id res chain seq x y z
N MET A 1 -8.78 -6.31 -21.32
CA MET A 1 -8.23 -7.47 -20.58
C MET A 1 -7.95 -7.00 -19.16
N SER A 2 -8.75 -7.46 -18.22
CA SER A 2 -8.69 -7.08 -16.81
C SER A 2 -7.41 -7.63 -16.19
N ALA A 3 -6.39 -6.79 -16.09
CA ALA A 3 -5.22 -7.08 -15.28
C ALA A 3 -5.52 -6.57 -13.87
N GLU A 4 -6.32 -7.34 -13.10
CA GLU A 4 -6.29 -7.20 -11.64
C GLU A 4 -4.96 -7.77 -11.16
N VAL A 5 -3.86 -7.06 -11.45
CA VAL A 5 -2.61 -7.28 -10.75
C VAL A 5 -2.84 -6.65 -9.40
N LYS A 6 -3.30 -7.46 -8.45
CA LYS A 6 -3.52 -7.01 -7.07
C LYS A 6 -2.14 -6.81 -6.41
N THR A 7 -1.49 -5.67 -6.72
CA THR A 7 -0.19 -5.28 -6.17
C THR A 7 -0.27 -4.98 -4.68
N ILE A 8 -1.47 -4.71 -4.16
CA ILE A 8 -1.73 -4.51 -2.74
C ILE A 8 -2.25 -5.81 -2.12
N HIS A 9 -1.54 -6.31 -1.12
CA HIS A 9 -1.95 -7.46 -0.32
C HIS A 9 -2.61 -6.99 0.97
N ILE A 10 -3.72 -7.64 1.32
CA ILE A 10 -4.53 -7.35 2.50
C ILE A 10 -4.65 -8.65 3.29
N GLU A 11 -4.11 -8.65 4.50
CA GLU A 11 -4.08 -9.78 5.43
C GLU A 11 -4.93 -9.40 6.66
N PRO A 12 -6.19 -9.87 6.75
CA PRO A 12 -6.97 -9.69 7.97
C PRO A 12 -6.35 -10.50 9.11
N SER A 13 -6.20 -9.86 10.27
CA SER A 13 -5.75 -10.46 11.52
C SER A 13 -6.96 -10.74 12.40
N PRO A 14 -7.57 -11.94 12.32
CA PRO A 14 -8.83 -12.25 13.02
C PRO A 14 -8.71 -12.14 14.55
N GLU A 15 -7.50 -12.29 15.07
CA GLU A 15 -7.18 -12.26 16.50
C GLU A 15 -7.27 -10.86 17.10
N SER A 16 -6.93 -9.83 16.29
CA SER A 16 -6.87 -8.43 16.73
C SER A 16 -7.98 -7.57 16.11
N GLY A 17 -8.73 -8.10 15.14
CA GLY A 17 -9.66 -7.32 14.30
C GLY A 17 -8.95 -6.32 13.38
N ALA A 18 -7.63 -6.40 13.28
CA ALA A 18 -6.81 -5.49 12.49
C ALA A 18 -6.61 -6.02 11.07
N VAL A 19 -6.26 -5.14 10.15
CA VAL A 19 -5.94 -5.43 8.76
C VAL A 19 -4.50 -5.04 8.51
N VAL A 20 -3.70 -5.99 8.05
CA VAL A 20 -2.31 -5.76 7.63
C VAL A 20 -2.29 -5.57 6.13
N VAL A 21 -1.64 -4.52 5.64
CA VAL A 21 -1.56 -4.19 4.21
C VAL A 21 -0.11 -3.95 3.81
N TYR A 22 0.27 -4.43 2.63
CA TYR A 22 1.59 -4.17 2.04
C TYR A 22 1.55 -4.22 0.52
N HIS A 23 2.53 -3.57 -0.11
CA HIS A 23 2.73 -3.63 -1.54
C HIS A 23 3.58 -4.86 -1.90
N ARG A 24 3.22 -5.58 -2.97
CA ARG A 24 3.91 -6.79 -3.45
C ARG A 24 5.40 -6.57 -3.66
N ASP A 25 5.75 -5.45 -4.29
CA ASP A 25 7.14 -5.07 -4.55
C ASP A 25 7.87 -4.49 -3.33
N PHE A 26 7.15 -4.21 -2.23
CA PHE A 26 7.71 -3.72 -0.97
C PHE A 26 7.13 -4.50 0.23
N PRO A 27 7.35 -5.82 0.31
CA PRO A 27 6.78 -6.66 1.36
C PRO A 27 7.37 -6.36 2.74
N GLU A 28 8.47 -5.59 2.80
CA GLU A 28 9.05 -5.07 4.04
C GLU A 28 8.27 -3.87 4.60
N ILE A 29 7.50 -3.15 3.77
CA ILE A 29 6.66 -2.02 4.18
C ILE A 29 5.26 -2.55 4.47
N ARG A 30 5.11 -3.10 5.69
CA ARG A 30 3.83 -3.58 6.20
C ARG A 30 3.24 -2.56 7.16
N VAL A 31 1.95 -2.32 7.03
CA VAL A 31 1.20 -1.45 7.92
C VAL A 31 -0.01 -2.17 8.46
N GLN A 32 -0.40 -1.83 9.68
CA GLN A 32 -1.58 -2.38 10.33
C GLN A 32 -2.56 -1.23 10.58
N GLY A 33 -3.83 -1.43 10.23
CA GLY A 33 -4.92 -0.52 10.55
C GLY A 33 -6.13 -1.28 11.08
N CYS A 34 -7.10 -0.58 11.65
CA CYS A 34 -8.37 -1.16 12.12
C CYS A 34 -9.36 -1.39 10.96
N SER A 35 -9.05 -0.87 9.77
CA SER A 35 -9.84 -1.07 8.54
C SER A 35 -8.94 -1.10 7.32
N GLU A 36 -9.44 -1.64 6.20
CA GLU A 36 -8.74 -1.64 4.92
C GLU A 36 -8.38 -0.21 4.47
N ILE A 37 -9.33 0.73 4.54
CA ILE A 37 -9.12 2.13 4.13
C ILE A 37 -8.03 2.80 4.96
N GLU A 38 -8.05 2.58 6.28
CA GLU A 38 -7.02 3.10 7.18
C GLU A 38 -5.66 2.48 6.87
N ALA A 39 -5.58 1.15 6.76
CA ALA A 39 -4.35 0.45 6.48
C ALA A 39 -3.75 0.85 5.12
N VAL A 40 -4.57 1.00 4.08
CA VAL A 40 -4.13 1.51 2.77
C VAL A 40 -3.63 2.95 2.86
N THR A 41 -4.29 3.80 3.65
CA THR A 41 -3.83 5.18 3.90
C THR A 41 -2.49 5.22 4.63
N LEU A 42 -2.30 4.36 5.62
CA LEU A 42 -1.02 4.20 6.32
C LEU A 42 0.07 3.69 5.38
N LEU A 43 -0.27 2.80 4.43
CA LEU A 43 0.68 2.29 3.43
C LEU A 43 1.16 3.43 2.52
N CYS A 44 0.25 4.30 2.06
CA CYS A 44 0.62 5.50 1.30
C CYS A 44 1.63 6.35 2.09
N HIS A 45 1.37 6.62 3.38
CA HIS A 45 2.28 7.43 4.19
C HIS A 45 3.67 6.80 4.33
N GLN A 46 3.74 5.48 4.53
CA GLN A 46 5.03 4.78 4.63
C GLN A 46 5.78 4.76 3.30
N LEU A 47 5.09 4.55 2.18
CA LEU A 47 5.70 4.59 0.84
C LEU A 47 6.21 6.00 0.51
N THR A 48 5.48 7.07 0.87
CA THR A 48 5.95 8.46 0.72
C THR A 48 7.20 8.70 1.55
N ARG A 49 7.22 8.28 2.82
CA ARG A 49 8.41 8.41 3.67
C ARG A 49 9.61 7.65 3.11
N ALA A 50 9.38 6.46 2.56
CA ALA A 50 10.42 5.69 1.88
C ALA A 50 10.92 6.40 0.61
N LEU A 51 10.04 7.11 -0.11
CA LEU A 51 10.38 7.90 -1.29
C LEU A 51 11.27 9.10 -0.93
N ASP A 52 10.94 9.82 0.14
CA ASP A 52 11.76 10.92 0.66
C ASP A 52 13.17 10.46 1.04
N SER A 53 13.30 9.21 1.49
CA SER A 53 14.58 8.62 1.92
C SER A 53 15.34 7.89 0.80
N ALA A 54 14.77 7.78 -0.41
CA ALA A 54 15.36 7.02 -1.50
C ALA A 54 16.55 7.77 -2.12
N LEU A 55 17.73 7.12 -2.11
CA LEU A 55 18.99 7.68 -2.62
C LEU A 55 19.22 7.46 -4.12
N THR A 56 18.49 6.52 -4.73
CA THR A 56 18.68 6.12 -6.14
C THR A 56 17.42 6.37 -6.95
N ASP A 57 17.61 6.75 -8.23
CA ASP A 57 16.49 7.05 -9.13
C ASP A 57 15.64 5.84 -9.45
N TRP A 58 16.24 4.65 -9.53
CA TRP A 58 15.49 3.41 -9.72
C TRP A 58 14.53 3.15 -8.55
N ARG A 59 14.97 3.40 -7.30
CA ARG A 59 14.16 3.17 -6.11
C ARG A 59 13.05 4.20 -5.99
N ARG A 60 13.33 5.47 -6.33
CA ARG A 60 12.30 6.51 -6.44
C ARG A 60 11.24 6.14 -7.47
N GLN A 61 11.62 5.64 -8.64
CA GLN A 61 10.66 5.24 -9.66
C GLN A 61 9.78 4.07 -9.20
N SER A 62 10.36 3.05 -8.57
CA SER A 62 9.59 1.93 -8.01
C SER A 62 8.62 2.38 -6.91
N LEU A 63 9.06 3.27 -6.01
CA LEU A 63 8.20 3.81 -4.94
C LEU A 63 7.08 4.70 -5.47
N GLN A 64 7.35 5.50 -6.51
CA GLN A 64 6.32 6.28 -7.19
C GLN A 64 5.27 5.38 -7.87
N SER A 65 5.69 4.29 -8.50
CA SER A 65 4.76 3.31 -9.07
C SER A 65 3.89 2.67 -7.97
N ALA A 66 4.50 2.25 -6.85
CA ALA A 66 3.76 1.67 -5.74
C ALA A 66 2.78 2.65 -5.09
N LEU A 67 3.15 3.94 -4.98
CA LEU A 67 2.24 4.99 -4.51
C LEU A 67 1.04 5.17 -5.44
N ASN A 68 1.27 5.15 -6.75
CA ASN A 68 0.19 5.25 -7.74
C ASN A 68 -0.78 4.06 -7.62
N ASP A 69 -0.26 2.83 -7.54
CA ASP A 69 -1.08 1.63 -7.36
C ASP A 69 -1.89 1.69 -6.05
N THR A 70 -1.27 2.11 -4.96
CA THR A 70 -1.94 2.25 -3.66
C THR A 70 -3.02 3.33 -3.70
N HIS A 71 -2.80 4.45 -4.40
CA HIS A 71 -3.82 5.49 -4.58
C HIS A 71 -5.00 5.02 -5.43
N CYS A 72 -4.75 4.33 -6.54
CA CYS A 72 -5.81 3.75 -7.37
C CYS A 72 -6.65 2.74 -6.57
N HIS A 73 -5.99 1.92 -5.75
CA HIS A 73 -6.68 0.99 -4.85
C HIS A 73 -7.53 1.73 -3.82
N ARG A 74 -6.96 2.73 -3.12
CA ARG A 74 -7.68 3.53 -2.12
C ARG A 74 -8.93 4.18 -2.69
N ASP A 75 -8.82 4.78 -3.87
CA ASP A 75 -9.95 5.45 -4.53
C ASP A 75 -11.07 4.47 -4.89
N SER A 76 -10.70 3.26 -5.35
CA SER A 76 -11.65 2.17 -5.63
C SER A 76 -12.37 1.66 -4.37
N THR A 77 -11.73 1.77 -3.19
CA THR A 77 -12.27 1.30 -1.91
C THR A 77 -13.08 2.36 -1.14
N LYS A 78 -13.14 3.60 -1.63
CA LYS A 78 -13.88 4.67 -0.97
C LYS A 78 -15.38 4.54 -1.28
N PRO A 79 -16.25 4.28 -0.29
CA PRO A 79 -17.69 4.38 -0.52
C PRO A 79 -18.04 5.86 -0.72
N GLY A 80 -18.72 6.17 -1.83
CA GLY A 80 -19.31 7.48 -2.10
C GLY A 80 -20.43 7.83 -1.14
#